data_AF-A0A920T2X7-F1
#
_entry.id   AF-A0A920T2X7-F1
#
_cell.length_a   1.000
_cell.length_b   1.000
_cell.length_c   1.000
_cell.angle_alpha   90.00
_cell.angle_beta   90.00
_cell.angle_gamma   90.00
#
_symmetry.space_group_name_H-M   'P 1'
#
loop_
_entity.id
_entity.type
_entity.pdbx_description
1 polymer ?
#
loop_
_entity_poly.entity_id
_entity_poly.type
_entity_poly.pdbx_seq_one_letter_code
_entity_poly.pdbx_strand_id
1 'polypeptide(L)'
;MVLYYCPADADSVISVGAVNASGEITSFSSHGPTADGRIKPEVCARGSQTWCINPNSTENYSQLSGTSLACPLVGGVAALIIQAKTRLDCNAC
;
A
#
# COMPACT_ATOMS: atom_id res chain seq x y z
N MET A 1 -3.13 -3.49 -14.05
CA MET A 1 -3.26 -4.96 -13.82
C MET A 1 -4.50 -5.21 -12.96
N VAL A 2 -5.22 -6.33 -13.05
CA VAL A 2 -6.46 -6.53 -12.26
C VAL A 2 -6.16 -7.29 -10.98
N LEU A 3 -6.76 -6.91 -9.84
CA LEU A 3 -6.56 -7.54 -8.52
C LEU A 3 -7.27 -8.89 -8.42
N TYR A 4 -6.68 -9.92 -9.03
CA TYR A 4 -7.08 -11.33 -8.90
C TYR A 4 -6.08 -12.18 -8.10
N TYR A 5 -5.12 -11.55 -7.41
CA TYR A 5 -4.01 -12.25 -6.78
C TYR A 5 -4.12 -12.25 -5.24
N CYS A 6 -4.19 -13.45 -4.67
CA CYS A 6 -4.02 -13.68 -3.25
C CYS A 6 -2.65 -13.16 -2.76
N PRO A 7 -2.55 -12.56 -1.56
CA PRO A 7 -3.60 -12.38 -0.55
C PRO A 7 -4.35 -11.04 -0.65
N ALA A 8 -4.09 -10.20 -1.67
CA ALA A 8 -4.65 -8.85 -1.78
C ALA A 8 -6.16 -8.83 -2.11
N ASP A 9 -6.74 -9.98 -2.42
CA ASP A 9 -8.17 -10.18 -2.60
C ASP A 9 -8.88 -10.61 -1.31
N ALA A 10 -8.21 -10.87 -0.18
CA ALA A 10 -8.87 -11.28 1.06
C ALA A 10 -9.77 -10.16 1.62
N ASP A 11 -10.86 -10.54 2.30
CA ASP A 11 -11.85 -9.64 2.91
C ASP A 11 -11.31 -8.91 4.13
N SER A 12 -10.48 -9.60 4.92
CA SER A 12 -9.97 -9.13 6.21
C SER A 12 -8.59 -8.46 6.12
N VAL A 13 -8.17 -8.03 4.93
CA VAL A 13 -6.88 -7.34 4.72
C VAL A 13 -7.08 -5.98 4.07
N ILE A 14 -6.18 -5.04 4.36
CA ILE A 14 -6.11 -3.75 3.66
C ILE A 14 -5.16 -3.89 2.48
N SER A 15 -5.67 -3.74 1.26
CA SER A 15 -4.88 -3.81 0.03
C SER A 15 -4.46 -2.41 -0.39
N VAL A 16 -3.17 -2.26 -0.73
CA VAL A 16 -2.57 -0.95 -0.99
C VAL A 16 -2.10 -0.84 -2.44
N GLY A 17 -2.69 0.10 -3.18
CA GLY A 17 -2.27 0.49 -4.53
C GLY A 17 -1.09 1.46 -4.53
N ALA A 18 -0.43 1.61 -5.68
CA ALA A 18 0.72 2.49 -5.85
C ALA A 18 0.40 3.68 -6.76
N VAL A 19 0.64 4.89 -6.25
CA VAL A 19 0.58 6.16 -7.00
C VAL A 19 1.97 6.80 -7.14
N ASN A 20 2.09 7.73 -8.09
CA ASN A 20 3.25 8.59 -8.25
C ASN A 20 3.18 9.82 -7.32
N ALA A 21 4.17 10.72 -7.39
CA ALA A 21 4.21 11.93 -6.58
C ALA A 21 3.06 12.92 -6.85
N SER A 22 2.47 12.86 -8.05
CA SER A 22 1.30 13.65 -8.47
C SER A 22 -0.03 13.02 -8.03
N GLY A 23 -0.01 11.85 -7.37
CA GLY A 23 -1.21 11.11 -6.99
C GLY A 23 -1.83 10.29 -8.13
N GLU A 24 -1.17 10.21 -9.28
CA GLU A 24 -1.64 9.40 -10.39
C GLU A 24 -1.29 7.94 -10.17
N ILE A 25 -2.23 7.06 -10.48
CA ILE A 25 -2.05 5.61 -10.45
C ILE A 25 -0.87 5.20 -11.34
N THR A 26 -0.01 4.33 -10.80
CA THR A 26 1.11 3.76 -11.55
C THR A 26 0.65 2.64 -12.47
N SER A 27 1.33 2.46 -13.61
CA SER A 27 1.00 1.42 -14.60
C SER A 27 1.08 -0.01 -14.04
N PHE A 28 1.94 -0.24 -13.05
CA PHE A 28 2.09 -1.52 -12.36
C PHE A 28 1.11 -1.72 -11.19
N SER A 29 0.38 -0.67 -10.77
CA SER A 29 -0.63 -0.82 -9.72
C SER A 29 -1.79 -1.65 -10.23
N SER A 30 -2.22 -2.59 -9.40
CA SER A 30 -3.41 -3.38 -9.69
C SER A 30 -4.67 -2.65 -9.24
N HIS A 31 -5.75 -2.81 -10.02
CA HIS A 31 -7.07 -2.25 -9.76
C HIS A 31 -8.07 -3.38 -9.66
N GLY A 32 -9.01 -3.25 -8.74
CA GLY A 32 -10.16 -4.14 -8.68
C GLY A 32 -11.17 -3.86 -9.80
N PRO A 33 -12.37 -4.46 -9.69
CA PRO A 33 -12.84 -5.25 -8.56
C PRO A 33 -12.14 -6.62 -8.45
N THR A 34 -12.21 -7.24 -7.27
CA THR A 34 -11.85 -8.66 -7.08
C THR A 34 -12.82 -9.57 -7.85
N ALA A 35 -12.50 -10.87 -7.95
CA ALA A 35 -13.33 -11.87 -8.63
C ALA A 35 -14.79 -11.93 -8.15
N ASP A 36 -15.01 -11.62 -6.87
CA ASP A 36 -16.31 -11.60 -6.20
C ASP A 36 -16.95 -10.20 -6.16
N GLY A 37 -16.36 -9.21 -6.85
CA GLY A 37 -16.95 -7.88 -7.03
C GLY A 37 -16.61 -6.86 -5.93
N ARG A 38 -15.76 -7.18 -4.96
CA ARG A 38 -15.35 -6.21 -3.93
C ARG A 38 -14.43 -5.13 -4.49
N ILE A 39 -14.56 -3.93 -3.93
CA ILE A 39 -13.70 -2.79 -4.28
C ILE A 39 -12.35 -2.97 -3.60
N LYS A 40 -11.32 -3.17 -4.41
CA LYS A 40 -9.91 -3.22 -4.02
C LYS A 40 -9.10 -2.42 -5.06
N PRO A 41 -7.91 -1.87 -4.74
CA PRO A 41 -7.38 -1.70 -3.39
C PRO A 41 -8.17 -0.63 -2.63
N GLU A 42 -8.31 -0.77 -1.31
CA GLU A 42 -9.03 0.20 -0.48
C GLU A 42 -8.34 1.56 -0.43
N VAL A 43 -7.00 1.54 -0.43
CA VAL A 43 -6.19 2.74 -0.28
C VAL A 43 -5.01 2.71 -1.25
N CYS A 44 -4.50 3.89 -1.60
CA CYS A 44 -3.32 4.04 -2.41
C CYS A 44 -2.28 4.88 -1.67
N ALA A 45 -1.01 4.52 -1.84
CA ALA A 45 0.13 5.23 -1.29
C ALA A 45 1.23 5.40 -2.34
N ARG A 46 2.16 6.32 -2.09
CA ARG A 46 3.24 6.59 -3.04
C ARG A 46 4.15 5.36 -3.18
N GLY A 47 4.09 4.74 -4.34
CA GLY A 47 4.87 3.55 -4.68
C GLY A 47 5.78 3.75 -5.89
N SER A 48 5.67 4.84 -6.64
CA SER A 48 6.61 5.15 -7.74
C SER A 48 7.69 6.11 -7.28
N GLN A 49 8.93 5.83 -7.69
CA GLN A 49 10.10 6.65 -7.41
C GLN A 49 10.22 7.00 -5.93
N THR A 50 9.86 6.05 -5.06
CA THR A 50 9.88 6.23 -3.62
C THR A 50 11.32 6.08 -3.14
N TRP A 51 11.80 7.10 -2.43
CA TRP A 51 13.09 7.04 -1.75
C TRP A 51 13.07 5.99 -0.64
N CYS A 52 14.00 5.05 -0.71
CA CYS A 52 14.21 4.01 0.29
C CYS A 52 15.71 3.85 0.58
N ILE A 53 16.04 3.21 1.70
CA ILE A 53 17.42 2.86 2.03
C ILE A 53 17.97 1.92 0.96
N ASN A 54 19.20 2.18 0.51
CA ASN A 54 19.87 1.29 -0.41
C ASN A 54 20.32 0.02 0.35
N PRO A 55 19.89 -1.19 -0.03
CA PRO A 55 20.29 -2.40 0.68
C PRO A 55 21.80 -2.70 0.57
N ASN A 56 22.49 -2.07 -0.39
CA ASN A 56 23.92 -2.25 -0.63
C ASN A 56 24.78 -1.10 -0.07
N SER A 57 24.19 -0.11 0.60
CA SER A 57 24.92 1.03 1.15
C SER A 57 24.21 1.62 2.35
N THR A 58 24.91 1.77 3.47
CA THR A 58 24.38 2.36 4.71
C THR A 58 24.32 3.89 4.69
N GLU A 59 24.88 4.52 3.66
CA GLU A 59 25.04 5.98 3.58
C GLU A 59 24.22 6.62 2.45
N ASN A 60 23.55 5.81 1.62
CA ASN A 60 22.85 6.29 0.44
C ASN A 60 21.40 5.83 0.40
N TYR A 61 20.56 6.70 -0.16
CA TYR A 61 19.20 6.38 -0.53
C TYR A 61 19.11 6.08 -2.03
N SER A 62 18.21 5.18 -2.40
CA SER A 62 17.86 4.91 -3.80
C SER A 62 16.38 5.14 -4.01
N GLN A 63 15.99 5.41 -5.25
CA GLN A 63 14.57 5.44 -5.62
C GLN A 63 14.18 4.08 -6.21
N LEU A 64 13.14 3.47 -5.64
CA LEU A 64 12.54 2.24 -6.16
C LEU A 64 11.05 2.46 -6.46
N SER A 65 10.52 1.64 -7.37
CA SER A 65 9.10 1.66 -7.71
C SER A 65 8.48 0.29 -7.45
N GLY A 66 7.37 0.26 -6.71
CA GLY A 66 6.59 -0.95 -6.43
C GLY A 66 5.48 -0.72 -5.39
N THR A 67 4.43 -1.54 -5.45
CA THR A 67 3.38 -1.59 -4.42
C THR A 67 3.93 -2.02 -3.05
N SER A 68 5.02 -2.78 -3.04
CA SER A 68 5.78 -3.14 -1.82
C SER A 68 6.35 -1.92 -1.08
N LEU A 69 6.47 -0.76 -1.72
CA LEU A 69 6.88 0.50 -1.07
C LEU A 69 5.67 1.29 -0.56
N ALA A 70 4.51 1.12 -1.21
CA ALA A 70 3.26 1.73 -0.80
C ALA A 70 2.66 1.05 0.45
N CYS A 71 2.73 -0.29 0.53
CA CYS A 71 2.24 -1.09 1.65
C CYS A 71 2.80 -0.69 3.04
N PRO A 72 4.13 -0.62 3.26
CA PRO A 72 4.70 -0.22 4.55
C PRO A 72 4.42 1.24 4.89
N LEU A 73 4.19 2.12 3.90
CA LEU A 73 3.79 3.51 4.16
C LEU A 73 2.42 3.56 4.84
N VAL A 74 1.45 2.80 4.34
CA VAL A 74 0.13 2.66 4.96
C VAL A 74 0.22 1.96 6.32
N GLY A 75 1.06 0.91 6.43
CA GLY A 75 1.32 0.25 7.71
C GLY A 75 1.87 1.20 8.78
N GLY A 76 2.75 2.13 8.41
CA GLY A 76 3.24 3.19 9.30
C GLY A 76 2.14 4.16 9.75
N VAL A 77 1.25 4.56 8.84
CA VAL A 77 0.07 5.38 9.19
C VAL A 77 -0.85 4.61 10.16
N ALA A 78 -1.11 3.33 9.91
CA ALA A 78 -1.87 2.50 10.82
C ALA A 78 -1.22 2.41 12.20
N ALA A 79 0.11 2.26 12.27
CA ALA A 79 0.85 2.27 13.53
C ALA A 79 0.73 3.61 14.28
N LEU A 80 0.78 4.75 13.57
CA LEU A 80 0.54 6.07 14.16
C LEU A 80 -0.89 6.22 14.70
N ILE A 81 -1.89 5.68 13.98
CA ILE A 81 -3.29 5.68 14.43
C ILE A 81 -3.43 4.83 15.70
N ILE A 82 -2.78 3.66 15.76
CA ILE A 82 -2.73 2.80 16.97
C ILE A 82 -2.04 3.52 18.13
N GLN A 83 -0.96 4.25 17.85
CA GLN A 83 -0.25 5.03 18.88
C GLN A 83 -1.13 6.15 19.44
N ALA A 84 -1.85 6.87 18.56
CA ALA A 84 -2.74 7.97 18.96
C ALA A 84 -4.03 7.47 19.64
N LYS A 85 -4.52 6.28 19.26
CA LYS A 85 -5.65 5.59 19.87
C LYS A 85 -5.29 4.14 20.18
N THR A 86 -4.91 3.90 21.42
CA THR A 86 -4.52 2.57 21.95
C THR A 86 -5.65 1.52 21.94
N ARG A 87 -6.86 1.89 21.51
CA ARG A 87 -7.99 0.99 21.26
C ARG A 87 -8.57 1.29 19.88
N LEU A 88 -8.16 0.48 18.90
CA LEU A 88 -8.85 0.33 17.62
C LEU A 88 -9.49 -1.04 17.62
N ASP A 89 -10.78 -1.05 17.83
CA ASP A 89 -11.66 -2.17 17.57
C ASP A 89 -11.75 -2.40 16.05
N CYS A 90 -11.59 -3.66 15.63
CA CYS A 90 -11.59 -4.09 14.23
C CYS A 90 -12.95 -3.93 13.52
N ASN A 91 -13.94 -3.34 14.19
CA ASN A 91 -15.32 -3.18 13.73
C ASN A 91 -15.72 -1.71 13.52
N ALA A 92 -14.76 -0.78 13.43
CA ALA A 92 -15.06 0.61 13.10
C ALA A 92 -15.34 0.87 11.61
N CYS A 93 -15.66 -0.19 10.85
CA CYS A 93 -16.06 -0.16 9.44
C CYS A 93 -17.56 -0.49 9.32
#